data_AF-A0A8S1IY19-F1
#
_entry.id   AF-A0A8S1IY19-F1
#
_cell.length_a   1.000
_cell.length_b   1.000
_cell.length_c   1.000
_cell.angle_alpha   90.00
_cell.angle_beta   90.00
_cell.angle_gamma   90.00
#
_symmetry.space_group_name_H-M   'P 1'
#
loop_
_entity.id
_entity.type
_entity.pdbx_description
1 polymer ?
#
loop_
_entity_poly.entity_id
_entity_poly.type
_entity_poly.pdbx_seq_one_letter_code
_entity_poly.pdbx_strand_id
1 'polypeptide(L)'
;MSAYDMPIPPRGNRVSVSHPSLLGGSGAVGIIRSLRLDRHPKVATLVALWLLGLFSAFLSPAPVRITPEMQARFEEGMELVQDAEQRLAWAYSEYVEARAQVQAAQVWFWRFRPEHRKVVRDRQVWEAQARAEVERLSAEKASKLSSAKSELGIWSEAGLSEGRALFWDSYGRGKLFAQRQSLWDAMYSMLLSREPDALGRILNLVAIVCVNFTTGMLMSLLFFVFALPGMIASFRPDILSAIVFFGLASIGALSVIVSFLGLLYGGSVTFVYAIAGPSVGRLDARRRARRIRYRSHYD
;
A
#
# COMPACT_ATOMS: atom_id res chain seq x y z
N MET A 1 78.21 25.19 20.75
CA MET A 1 77.29 26.02 19.95
C MET A 1 76.99 25.27 18.67
N SER A 2 75.71 25.11 18.33
CA SER A 2 75.15 24.44 17.13
C SER A 2 75.37 22.91 17.06
N ALA A 3 74.41 22.02 17.33
CA ALA A 3 73.03 21.79 16.83
C ALA A 3 72.99 20.66 15.80
N TYR A 4 72.34 19.58 16.22
CA TYR A 4 71.88 18.39 15.50
C TYR A 4 71.38 18.66 14.07
N ASP A 5 71.98 17.99 13.08
CA ASP A 5 71.37 17.72 11.77
C ASP A 5 70.81 16.29 11.78
N MET A 6 69.49 16.18 11.97
CA MET A 6 68.74 14.94 11.72
C MET A 6 67.93 15.06 10.42
N PRO A 7 67.89 14.02 9.58
CA PRO A 7 67.08 14.02 8.38
C PRO A 7 65.58 13.96 8.70
N ILE A 8 64.83 14.89 8.11
CA ILE A 8 63.37 15.02 8.26
C ILE A 8 62.68 13.86 7.50
N PRO A 9 61.80 13.06 8.13
CA PRO A 9 61.05 12.04 7.42
C PRO A 9 59.97 12.68 6.51
N PRO A 10 59.64 12.04 5.37
CA PRO A 10 58.66 12.58 4.43
C PRO A 10 57.28 12.73 5.09
N ARG A 11 56.67 13.90 4.93
CA ARG A 11 55.29 14.20 5.35
C ARG A 11 54.35 13.22 4.67
N GLY A 12 53.89 12.22 5.43
CA GLY A 12 52.82 11.33 5.00
C GLY A 12 51.58 12.13 4.60
N ASN A 13 51.02 11.80 3.44
CA ASN A 13 49.73 12.30 2.97
C ASN A 13 48.70 12.20 4.10
N ARG A 14 48.32 13.35 4.68
CA ARG A 14 47.08 13.45 5.45
C ARG A 14 45.94 13.26 4.46
N VAL A 15 45.46 12.03 4.34
CA VAL A 15 44.12 11.77 3.83
C VAL A 15 43.19 12.47 4.81
N SER A 16 42.65 13.61 4.39
CA SER A 16 41.53 14.26 5.05
C SER A 16 40.36 13.31 4.98
N VAL A 17 40.16 12.54 6.05
CA VAL A 17 38.91 11.82 6.26
C VAL A 17 37.87 12.89 6.54
N SER A 18 37.15 13.31 5.50
CA SER A 18 35.93 14.08 5.62
C SER A 18 34.96 13.24 6.44
N HIS A 19 34.75 13.63 7.70
CA HIS A 19 33.60 13.17 8.46
C HIS A 19 32.35 13.68 7.74
N PRO A 20 31.46 12.81 7.22
CA PRO A 20 30.16 13.27 6.77
C PRO A 20 29.40 13.74 8.00
N SER A 21 29.22 15.05 8.13
CA SER A 21 28.33 15.68 9.09
C SER A 21 26.88 15.30 8.74
N LEU A 22 26.45 14.11 9.21
CA LEU A 22 25.10 13.56 9.07
C LEU A 22 24.06 14.26 9.97
N LEU A 23 24.23 15.55 10.22
CA LEU A 23 23.29 16.42 10.95
C LEU A 23 23.03 17.74 10.21
N GLY A 24 23.26 17.77 8.89
CA GLY A 24 22.96 18.92 8.05
C GLY A 24 21.69 18.71 7.22
N GLY A 25 20.54 19.16 7.73
CA GLY A 25 19.39 19.77 7.01
C GLY A 25 19.01 19.32 5.60
N SER A 26 19.29 18.09 5.19
CA SER A 26 19.07 17.61 3.83
C SER A 26 17.77 16.80 3.79
N GLY A 27 16.63 17.49 3.82
CA GLY A 27 15.34 16.86 3.52
C GLY A 27 15.31 16.29 2.10
N ALA A 28 14.17 15.73 1.69
CA ALA A 28 13.95 15.16 0.35
C ALA A 28 14.46 16.07 -0.80
N VAL A 29 14.40 17.40 -0.61
CA VAL A 29 14.90 18.43 -1.53
C VAL A 29 16.43 18.37 -1.73
N GLY A 30 17.22 18.07 -0.70
CA GLY A 30 18.67 17.93 -0.79
C GLY A 30 19.09 16.71 -1.61
N ILE A 31 18.36 15.60 -1.46
CA ILE A 31 18.54 14.38 -2.26
C ILE A 31 18.19 14.65 -3.73
N ILE A 32 17.06 15.30 -4.00
CA ILE A 32 16.63 15.68 -5.36
C ILE A 32 17.65 16.60 -6.03
N ARG A 33 18.24 17.57 -5.31
CA ARG A 33 19.24 18.48 -5.88
C ARG A 33 20.59 17.80 -6.14
N SER A 34 20.94 16.79 -5.33
CA SER A 34 22.17 16.00 -5.52
C SER A 34 22.12 15.06 -6.72
N LEU A 35 20.92 14.73 -7.22
CA LEU A 35 20.71 13.79 -8.32
C LEU A 35 21.08 14.32 -9.72
N ARG A 36 21.45 15.61 -9.87
CA ARG A 36 21.80 16.24 -11.17
C ARG A 36 20.86 15.80 -12.30
N LEU A 37 19.57 16.12 -12.15
CA LEU A 37 18.49 15.69 -13.05
C LEU A 37 18.74 16.10 -14.52
N ASP A 38 19.52 17.16 -14.74
CA ASP A 38 19.99 17.64 -16.04
C ASP A 38 20.81 16.62 -16.82
N ARG A 39 21.52 15.71 -16.13
CA ARG A 39 22.36 14.69 -16.77
C ARG A 39 21.66 13.35 -16.97
N HIS A 40 20.51 13.15 -16.34
CA HIS A 40 19.80 11.88 -16.32
C HIS A 40 18.30 12.08 -16.63
N PRO A 41 17.93 12.26 -17.92
CA PRO A 41 16.56 12.57 -18.31
C PRO A 41 15.55 11.53 -17.84
N LYS A 42 15.93 10.24 -17.80
CA LYS A 42 15.07 9.16 -17.29
C LYS A 42 14.73 9.31 -15.81
N VAL A 43 15.70 9.72 -14.99
CA VAL A 43 15.49 9.95 -13.55
C VAL A 43 14.61 11.19 -13.36
N ALA A 44 14.85 12.24 -14.16
CA ALA A 44 14.01 13.44 -14.13
C ALA A 44 12.54 13.12 -14.47
N THR A 45 12.29 12.29 -15.50
CA THR A 45 10.93 11.84 -15.84
C THR A 45 10.30 11.04 -14.70
N LEU A 46 11.03 10.11 -14.07
CA LEU A 46 10.51 9.34 -12.94
C LEU A 46 10.16 10.22 -11.74
N VAL A 47 11.02 11.17 -11.39
CA VAL A 47 10.74 12.13 -10.31
C VAL A 47 9.54 13.01 -10.65
N ALA A 48 9.44 13.47 -11.90
CA ALA A 48 8.30 14.27 -12.35
C ALA A 48 6.98 13.47 -12.30
N LEU A 49 6.98 12.23 -12.76
CA LEU A 49 5.81 11.34 -12.68
C LEU A 49 5.43 11.01 -11.23
N TRP A 50 6.43 10.81 -10.36
CA TRP A 50 6.21 10.59 -8.94
C TRP A 50 5.58 11.80 -8.26
N LEU A 51 6.09 13.01 -8.51
CA LEU A 51 5.51 14.26 -8.01
C LEU A 51 4.11 14.51 -8.58
N LEU A 52 3.91 14.26 -9.87
CA LEU A 52 2.59 14.34 -10.51
C LEU A 52 1.61 13.39 -9.83
N GLY A 53 2.01 12.14 -9.56
CA GLY A 53 1.17 11.17 -8.88
C GLY A 53 0.80 11.61 -7.46
N LEU A 54 1.76 12.13 -6.69
CA LEU A 54 1.46 12.69 -5.36
C LEU A 54 0.51 13.88 -5.44
N PHE A 55 0.69 14.77 -6.41
CA PHE A 55 -0.23 15.88 -6.65
C PHE A 55 -1.64 15.37 -6.98
N SER A 56 -1.77 14.39 -7.89
CA SER A 56 -3.05 13.80 -8.25
C SER A 56 -3.73 13.08 -7.09
N ALA A 57 -2.97 12.42 -6.22
CA ALA A 57 -3.53 11.70 -5.08
C ALA A 57 -4.11 12.64 -4.02
N PHE A 58 -3.42 13.76 -3.72
CA PHE A 58 -3.75 14.59 -2.55
C PHE A 58 -4.28 15.98 -2.87
N LEU A 59 -3.81 16.60 -3.96
CA LEU A 59 -3.91 18.04 -4.18
C LEU A 59 -4.71 18.42 -5.43
N SER A 60 -5.05 17.46 -6.30
CA SER A 60 -5.76 17.78 -7.54
C SER A 60 -7.17 18.31 -7.25
N PRO A 61 -7.49 19.55 -7.65
CA PRO A 61 -8.86 20.03 -7.63
C PRO A 61 -9.66 19.34 -8.74
N ALA A 62 -10.96 19.20 -8.55
CA ALA A 62 -11.86 18.72 -9.60
C ALA A 62 -11.90 19.74 -10.76
N PRO A 63 -11.58 19.32 -12.00
CA PRO A 63 -11.67 20.21 -13.16
C PRO A 63 -13.12 20.63 -13.46
N VAL A 64 -14.09 19.75 -13.19
CA VAL A 64 -15.51 20.00 -13.42
C VAL A 64 -16.18 20.37 -12.10
N ARG A 65 -16.74 21.57 -12.02
CA ARG A 65 -17.57 21.99 -10.88
C ARG A 65 -18.99 21.49 -11.09
N ILE A 66 -19.58 20.96 -10.03
CA ILE A 66 -20.97 20.49 -10.04
C ILE A 66 -21.88 21.72 -9.99
N THR A 67 -22.77 21.87 -10.97
CA THR A 67 -23.79 22.93 -10.95
C THR A 67 -25.01 22.48 -10.14
N PRO A 68 -25.82 23.42 -9.61
CA PRO A 68 -27.05 23.06 -8.89
C PRO A 68 -28.00 22.17 -9.69
N GLU A 69 -28.06 22.35 -11.02
CA GLU A 69 -28.89 21.55 -11.90
C GLU A 69 -28.37 20.11 -12.04
N MET A 70 -27.05 19.92 -12.13
CA MET A 70 -26.43 18.59 -12.13
C MET A 70 -26.69 17.87 -10.80
N GLN A 71 -26.60 18.61 -9.69
CA GLN A 71 -26.87 18.10 -8.36
C GLN A 71 -28.33 17.66 -8.21
N ALA A 72 -29.29 18.46 -8.68
CA ALA A 72 -30.71 18.12 -8.61
C ALA A 72 -31.04 16.84 -9.41
N ARG A 73 -30.48 16.68 -10.62
CA ARG A 73 -30.66 15.46 -11.42
C ARG A 73 -30.02 14.24 -10.78
N PHE A 74 -28.85 14.43 -10.17
CA PHE A 74 -28.20 13.36 -9.41
C PHE A 74 -29.08 12.92 -8.23
N GLU A 75 -29.64 13.87 -7.48
CA GLU A 75 -30.53 13.59 -6.34
C GLU A 75 -31.80 12.85 -6.77
N GLU A 76 -32.46 13.30 -7.85
CA GLU A 76 -33.61 12.59 -8.44
C GLU A 76 -33.22 11.15 -8.85
N GLY A 77 -32.06 10.99 -9.48
CA GLY A 77 -31.55 9.66 -9.83
C GLY A 77 -31.28 8.78 -8.60
N MET A 78 -30.81 9.37 -7.49
CA MET A 78 -30.54 8.66 -6.24
C MET A 78 -31.82 8.17 -5.56
N GLU A 79 -32.97 8.82 -5.73
CA GLU A 79 -34.26 8.30 -5.26
C GLU A 79 -34.61 6.96 -5.91
N LEU A 80 -34.37 6.83 -7.23
CA LEU A 80 -34.58 5.58 -7.96
C LEU A 80 -33.61 4.47 -7.51
N VAL A 81 -32.40 4.85 -7.09
CA VAL A 81 -31.41 3.92 -6.52
C VAL A 81 -31.88 3.41 -5.15
N GLN A 82 -32.44 4.28 -4.32
CA GLN A 82 -32.97 3.91 -3.01
C GLN A 82 -34.13 2.92 -3.12
N ASP A 83 -35.06 3.13 -4.06
CA ASP A 83 -36.12 2.15 -4.35
C ASP A 83 -35.55 0.77 -4.74
N ALA A 84 -34.58 0.76 -5.66
CA ALA A 84 -33.92 -0.48 -6.08
C ALA A 84 -33.16 -1.15 -4.92
N GLU A 85 -32.56 -0.35 -4.02
CA GLU A 85 -31.85 -0.84 -2.84
C GLU A 85 -32.78 -1.51 -1.83
N GLN A 86 -33.97 -0.94 -1.59
CA GLN A 86 -34.97 -1.57 -0.73
C GLN A 86 -35.41 -2.92 -1.29
N ARG A 87 -35.73 -3.00 -2.58
CA ARG A 87 -36.07 -4.27 -3.24
C ARG A 87 -34.94 -5.29 -3.18
N LEU A 88 -33.70 -4.85 -3.39
CA LEU A 88 -32.52 -5.71 -3.25
C LEU A 88 -32.34 -6.22 -1.81
N ALA A 89 -32.61 -5.41 -0.79
CA ALA A 89 -32.52 -5.82 0.61
C ALA A 89 -33.49 -6.96 0.93
N TRP A 90 -34.75 -6.88 0.45
CA TRP A 90 -35.74 -7.96 0.59
C TRP A 90 -35.28 -9.24 -0.11
N ALA A 91 -34.87 -9.16 -1.39
CA ALA A 91 -34.37 -10.33 -2.12
C ALA A 91 -33.12 -10.95 -1.48
N TYR A 92 -32.24 -10.12 -0.92
CA TYR A 92 -31.05 -10.59 -0.21
C TYR A 92 -31.42 -11.35 1.06
N SER A 93 -32.42 -10.89 1.81
CA SER A 93 -32.91 -11.60 3.00
C SER A 93 -33.48 -12.99 2.65
N GLU A 94 -34.24 -13.09 1.55
CA GLU A 94 -34.76 -14.37 1.04
C GLU A 94 -33.62 -15.30 0.59
N TYR A 95 -32.61 -14.78 -0.10
CA TYR A 95 -31.43 -15.57 -0.48
C TYR A 95 -30.68 -16.10 0.74
N VAL A 96 -30.50 -15.27 1.79
CA VAL A 96 -29.83 -15.70 3.03
C VAL A 96 -30.64 -16.81 3.71
N GLU A 97 -31.96 -16.70 3.74
CA GLU A 97 -32.84 -17.74 4.28
C GLU A 97 -32.76 -19.04 3.47
N ALA A 98 -32.89 -18.96 2.15
CA ALA A 98 -32.78 -20.12 1.26
C ALA A 98 -31.42 -20.83 1.44
N ARG A 99 -30.33 -20.06 1.54
CA ARG A 99 -28.99 -20.58 1.79
C ARG A 99 -28.86 -21.24 3.16
N ALA A 100 -29.47 -20.67 4.20
CA ALA A 100 -29.50 -21.29 5.53
C ALA A 100 -30.25 -22.63 5.51
N GLN A 101 -31.34 -22.72 4.76
CA GLN A 101 -32.11 -23.95 4.59
C GLN A 101 -31.34 -25.04 3.83
N VAL A 102 -30.55 -24.67 2.82
CA VAL A 102 -29.63 -25.61 2.16
C VAL A 102 -28.60 -26.14 3.14
N GLN A 103 -27.94 -25.25 3.91
CA GLN A 103 -26.95 -25.65 4.92
C GLN A 103 -27.56 -26.57 5.99
N ALA A 104 -28.76 -26.26 6.47
CA ALA A 104 -29.47 -27.08 7.45
C ALA A 104 -29.81 -28.49 6.91
N ALA A 105 -30.07 -28.63 5.61
CA ALA A 105 -30.32 -29.94 4.98
C ALA A 105 -29.03 -30.74 4.73
N GLN A 106 -27.86 -30.10 4.71
CA GLN A 106 -26.56 -30.73 4.50
C GLN A 106 -26.04 -31.44 5.75
N VAL A 107 -26.75 -32.48 6.19
CA VAL A 107 -26.33 -33.34 7.30
C VAL A 107 -25.13 -34.22 6.92
N TRP A 108 -24.44 -34.79 7.91
CA TRP A 108 -23.30 -35.67 7.67
C TRP A 108 -23.61 -36.78 6.64
N PHE A 109 -22.73 -37.00 5.65
CA PHE A 109 -22.95 -37.95 4.56
C PHE A 109 -24.25 -37.76 3.73
N TRP A 110 -24.89 -36.57 3.72
CA TRP A 110 -26.07 -36.30 2.91
C TRP A 110 -25.87 -36.66 1.42
N ARG A 111 -24.63 -36.52 0.92
CA ARG A 111 -24.27 -36.87 -0.46
C ARG A 111 -24.43 -38.35 -0.78
N PHE A 112 -24.35 -39.26 0.20
CA PHE A 112 -24.45 -40.70 -0.01
C PHE A 112 -25.83 -41.28 0.29
N ARG A 113 -26.73 -40.47 0.88
CA ARG A 113 -28.07 -40.88 1.28
C ARG A 113 -29.12 -40.33 0.30
N PRO A 114 -29.80 -41.18 -0.51
CA PRO A 114 -30.70 -40.73 -1.57
C PRO A 114 -31.81 -39.79 -1.07
N GLU A 115 -32.38 -40.04 0.11
CA GLU A 115 -33.43 -39.21 0.71
C GLU A 115 -32.94 -37.79 0.99
N HIS A 116 -31.78 -37.64 1.64
CA HIS A 116 -31.21 -36.33 1.95
C HIS A 116 -30.67 -35.61 0.70
N ARG A 117 -30.11 -36.36 -0.26
CA ARG A 117 -29.63 -35.81 -1.52
C ARG A 117 -30.77 -35.15 -2.32
N LYS A 118 -31.96 -35.76 -2.30
CA LYS A 118 -33.15 -35.18 -2.94
C LYS A 118 -33.56 -33.88 -2.25
N VAL A 119 -33.68 -33.88 -0.92
CA VAL A 119 -34.05 -32.68 -0.13
C VAL A 119 -33.07 -31.53 -0.35
N VAL A 120 -31.76 -31.79 -0.32
CA VAL A 120 -30.74 -30.76 -0.58
C VAL A 120 -30.87 -30.21 -2.00
N ARG A 121 -31.07 -31.08 -3.00
CA ARG A 121 -31.24 -30.64 -4.40
C ARG A 121 -32.46 -29.75 -4.56
N ASP A 122 -33.59 -30.12 -3.97
CA ASP A 122 -34.83 -29.35 -4.07
C ASP A 122 -34.65 -27.95 -3.43
N ARG A 123 -33.95 -27.86 -2.29
CA ARG A 123 -33.63 -26.56 -1.65
C ARG A 123 -32.61 -25.74 -2.43
N GLN A 124 -31.65 -26.39 -3.10
CA GLN A 124 -30.68 -25.71 -3.97
C GLN A 124 -31.34 -25.04 -5.16
N VAL A 125 -32.47 -25.55 -5.66
CA VAL A 125 -33.24 -24.88 -6.73
C VAL A 125 -33.78 -23.55 -6.23
N TRP A 126 -34.35 -23.51 -5.02
CA TRP A 126 -34.82 -22.26 -4.41
C TRP A 126 -33.66 -21.29 -4.12
N GLU A 127 -32.53 -21.76 -3.56
CA GLU A 127 -31.33 -20.92 -3.37
C GLU A 127 -30.84 -20.34 -4.69
N ALA A 128 -30.82 -21.12 -5.77
CA ALA A 128 -30.40 -20.67 -7.08
C ALA A 128 -31.34 -19.60 -7.67
N GLN A 129 -32.65 -19.76 -7.49
CA GLN A 129 -33.64 -18.76 -7.90
C GLN A 129 -33.49 -17.45 -7.12
N ALA A 130 -33.39 -17.54 -5.79
CA ALA A 130 -33.19 -16.37 -4.94
C ALA A 130 -31.87 -15.65 -5.25
N ARG A 131 -30.80 -16.41 -5.52
CA ARG A 131 -29.51 -15.85 -5.96
C ARG A 131 -29.63 -15.12 -7.31
N ALA A 132 -30.31 -15.72 -8.29
CA ALA A 132 -30.51 -15.11 -9.59
C ALA A 132 -31.30 -13.78 -9.48
N GLU A 133 -32.28 -13.72 -8.58
CA GLU A 133 -33.04 -12.50 -8.32
C GLU A 133 -32.18 -11.40 -7.67
N VAL A 134 -31.34 -11.76 -6.69
CA VAL A 134 -30.35 -10.84 -6.11
C VAL A 134 -29.39 -10.31 -7.18
N GLU A 135 -28.91 -11.16 -8.09
CA GLU A 135 -28.02 -10.74 -9.17
C GLU A 135 -28.73 -9.79 -10.15
N ARG A 136 -29.99 -10.09 -10.52
CA ARG A 136 -30.83 -9.25 -11.38
C ARG A 136 -31.06 -7.87 -10.76
N LEU A 137 -31.48 -7.82 -9.50
CA LEU A 137 -31.73 -6.55 -8.78
C LEU A 137 -30.44 -5.77 -8.51
N SER A 138 -29.33 -6.46 -8.24
CA SER A 138 -28.01 -5.82 -8.10
C SER A 138 -27.59 -5.14 -9.41
N ALA A 139 -27.82 -5.78 -10.55
CA ALA A 139 -27.55 -5.19 -11.86
C ALA A 139 -28.47 -4.00 -12.15
N GLU A 140 -29.76 -4.08 -11.79
CA GLU A 140 -30.71 -2.96 -11.90
C GLU A 140 -30.24 -1.76 -11.06
N LYS A 141 -29.89 -1.97 -9.79
CA LYS A 141 -29.34 -0.94 -8.90
C LYS A 141 -28.07 -0.32 -9.48
N ALA A 142 -27.13 -1.15 -9.94
CA ALA A 142 -25.88 -0.68 -10.53
C ALA A 142 -26.11 0.18 -11.78
N SER A 143 -27.07 -0.21 -12.64
CA SER A 143 -27.44 0.57 -13.82
C SER A 143 -28.03 1.94 -13.45
N LYS A 144 -28.96 1.98 -12.48
CA LYS A 144 -29.57 3.22 -11.99
C LYS A 144 -28.54 4.14 -11.34
N LEU A 145 -27.68 3.60 -10.47
CA LEU A 145 -26.60 4.35 -9.85
C LEU A 145 -25.62 4.90 -10.89
N SER A 146 -25.32 4.11 -11.92
CA SER A 146 -24.45 4.53 -13.00
C SER A 146 -25.07 5.67 -13.83
N SER A 147 -26.38 5.61 -14.11
CA SER A 147 -27.10 6.71 -14.76
C SER A 147 -27.03 7.99 -13.90
N ALA A 148 -27.32 7.90 -12.60
CA ALA A 148 -27.24 9.06 -11.70
C ALA A 148 -25.83 9.66 -11.67
N LYS A 149 -24.79 8.83 -11.49
CA LYS A 149 -23.39 9.28 -11.47
C LYS A 149 -22.93 9.92 -12.78
N SER A 150 -23.48 9.48 -13.92
CA SER A 150 -23.10 10.03 -15.22
C SER A 150 -23.49 11.50 -15.37
N GLU A 151 -24.48 11.99 -14.63
CA GLU A 151 -24.82 13.43 -14.60
C GLU A 151 -23.71 14.28 -13.98
N LEU A 152 -22.92 13.73 -13.04
CA LEU A 152 -21.80 14.43 -12.41
C LEU A 152 -20.51 14.31 -13.24
N GLY A 153 -20.29 13.14 -13.83
CA GLY A 153 -19.07 12.82 -14.58
C GLY A 153 -17.85 12.52 -13.70
N ILE A 154 -16.88 11.81 -14.26
CA ILE A 154 -15.75 11.26 -13.49
C ILE A 154 -14.72 12.31 -13.02
N TRP A 155 -14.67 13.46 -13.70
CA TRP A 155 -13.79 14.59 -13.36
C TRP A 155 -14.41 15.56 -12.35
N SER A 156 -15.62 15.26 -11.86
CA SER A 156 -16.24 16.01 -10.77
C SER A 156 -15.59 15.70 -9.43
N GLU A 157 -15.90 16.52 -8.42
CA GLU A 157 -15.48 16.27 -7.04
C GLU A 157 -15.95 14.90 -6.53
N ALA A 158 -17.17 14.49 -6.90
CA ALA A 158 -17.70 13.17 -6.58
C ALA A 158 -16.84 12.06 -7.17
N GLY A 159 -16.51 12.12 -8.47
CA GLY A 159 -15.66 11.13 -9.14
C GLY A 159 -14.24 11.05 -8.56
N LEU A 160 -13.60 12.20 -8.32
CA LEU A 160 -12.28 12.23 -7.69
C LEU A 160 -12.31 11.68 -6.25
N SER A 161 -13.33 12.05 -5.47
CA SER A 161 -13.48 11.59 -4.08
C SER A 161 -13.69 10.08 -3.99
N GLU A 162 -14.51 9.51 -4.87
CA GLU A 162 -14.75 8.08 -4.93
C GLU A 162 -13.48 7.31 -5.37
N GLY A 163 -12.69 7.88 -6.28
CA GLY A 163 -11.40 7.30 -6.68
C GLY A 163 -10.38 7.29 -5.55
N ARG A 164 -10.31 8.39 -4.78
CA ARG A 164 -9.48 8.46 -3.57
C ARG A 164 -9.98 7.49 -2.50
N ALA A 165 -11.29 7.41 -2.27
CA ALA A 165 -11.86 6.48 -1.31
C ALA A 165 -11.53 5.03 -1.66
N LEU A 166 -11.66 4.65 -2.93
CA LEU A 166 -11.29 3.33 -3.43
C LEU A 166 -9.79 3.02 -3.20
N PHE A 167 -8.92 4.01 -3.44
CA PHE A 167 -7.50 3.87 -3.15
C PHE A 167 -7.24 3.67 -1.65
N TRP A 168 -7.82 4.51 -0.80
CA TRP A 168 -7.59 4.44 0.65
C TRP A 168 -8.16 3.18 1.30
N ASP A 169 -9.28 2.66 0.80
CA ASP A 169 -9.80 1.35 1.22
C ASP A 169 -8.82 0.23 0.85
N SER A 170 -8.33 0.22 -0.40
CA SER A 170 -7.33 -0.75 -0.87
C SER A 170 -6.04 -0.67 -0.05
N TYR A 171 -5.56 0.54 0.20
CA TYR A 171 -4.38 0.83 1.02
C TYR A 171 -4.56 0.36 2.47
N GLY A 172 -5.73 0.63 3.06
CA GLY A 172 -6.10 0.19 4.39
C GLY A 172 -6.07 -1.34 4.52
N ARG A 173 -6.63 -2.06 3.55
CA ARG A 173 -6.58 -3.53 3.51
C ARG A 173 -5.14 -4.07 3.45
N GLY A 174 -4.31 -3.50 2.58
CA GLY A 174 -2.90 -3.89 2.47
C GLY A 174 -2.09 -3.62 3.75
N LYS A 175 -2.33 -2.46 4.38
CA LYS A 175 -1.73 -2.11 5.68
C LYS A 175 -2.17 -3.06 6.79
N LEU A 176 -3.46 -3.34 6.90
CA LEU A 176 -4.01 -4.26 7.90
C LEU A 176 -3.45 -5.69 7.73
N PHE A 177 -3.33 -6.15 6.49
CA PHE A 177 -2.66 -7.42 6.19
C PHE A 177 -1.22 -7.43 6.74
N ALA A 178 -0.42 -6.43 6.38
CA ALA A 178 0.98 -6.35 6.80
C ALA A 178 1.13 -6.27 8.33
N GLN A 179 0.26 -5.51 9.00
CA GLN A 179 0.22 -5.40 10.45
C GLN A 179 -0.13 -6.73 11.12
N ARG A 180 -1.17 -7.42 10.64
CA ARG A 180 -1.57 -8.73 11.15
C ARG A 180 -0.46 -9.76 10.97
N GLN A 181 0.14 -9.82 9.79
CA GLN A 181 1.22 -10.75 9.50
C GLN A 181 2.43 -10.49 10.40
N SER A 182 2.86 -9.23 10.49
CA SER A 182 3.99 -8.85 11.33
C SER A 182 3.73 -9.08 12.82
N LEU A 183 2.49 -8.92 13.29
CA LEU A 183 2.10 -9.26 14.65
C LEU A 183 2.24 -10.75 14.91
N TRP A 184 1.74 -11.59 14.01
CA TRP A 184 1.90 -13.05 14.11
C TRP A 184 3.36 -13.46 14.11
N ASP A 185 4.17 -12.92 13.20
CA ASP A 185 5.60 -13.21 13.12
C ASP A 185 6.34 -12.79 14.40
N ALA A 186 5.99 -11.63 14.97
CA ALA A 186 6.52 -11.17 16.26
C ALA A 186 6.14 -12.11 17.41
N MET A 187 4.86 -12.49 17.50
CA MET A 187 4.38 -13.39 18.55
C MET A 187 5.07 -14.74 18.48
N TYR A 188 5.13 -15.37 17.30
CA TYR A 188 5.81 -16.65 17.11
C TYR A 188 7.30 -16.55 17.40
N SER A 189 7.97 -15.48 16.97
CA SER A 189 9.38 -15.23 17.26
C SER A 189 9.65 -15.14 18.77
N MET A 190 8.75 -14.55 19.56
CA MET A 190 8.87 -14.48 21.02
C MET A 190 8.55 -15.80 21.71
N LEU A 191 7.49 -16.50 21.29
CA LEU A 191 7.02 -17.76 21.89
C LEU A 191 7.96 -18.95 21.60
N LEU A 192 8.58 -18.97 20.42
CA LEU A 192 9.43 -20.07 19.96
C LEU A 192 10.94 -19.79 20.14
N SER A 193 11.33 -18.58 20.53
CA SER A 193 12.74 -18.23 20.67
C SER A 193 13.40 -18.87 21.89
N ARG A 194 14.43 -19.68 21.62
CA ARG A 194 15.46 -20.08 22.59
C ARG A 194 16.79 -19.32 22.41
N GLU A 195 16.87 -18.41 21.43
CA GLU A 195 18.13 -17.72 21.11
C GLU A 195 18.51 -16.63 22.14
N PRO A 196 19.79 -16.51 22.52
CA PRO A 196 20.28 -15.45 23.41
C PRO A 196 20.56 -14.10 22.72
N ASP A 197 20.65 -14.05 21.37
CA ASP A 197 20.99 -12.81 20.65
C ASP A 197 19.77 -11.92 20.36
N ALA A 198 19.53 -10.97 21.27
CA ALA A 198 18.44 -10.01 21.15
C ALA A 198 18.58 -9.06 19.95
N LEU A 199 19.81 -8.71 19.54
CA LEU A 199 20.02 -7.76 18.44
C LEU A 199 19.71 -8.42 17.08
N GLY A 200 20.22 -9.63 16.85
CA GLY A 200 19.88 -10.43 15.67
C GLY A 200 18.37 -10.61 15.52
N ARG A 201 17.65 -10.86 16.63
CA ARG A 201 16.19 -10.98 16.63
C ARG A 201 15.47 -9.72 16.19
N ILE A 202 15.87 -8.55 16.72
CA ILE A 202 15.26 -7.27 16.36
C ILE A 202 15.51 -6.97 14.86
N LEU A 203 16.72 -7.23 14.37
CA LEU A 203 17.04 -7.03 12.95
C LEU A 203 16.21 -7.93 12.04
N ASN A 204 16.04 -9.20 12.42
CA ASN A 204 15.19 -10.13 11.69
C ASN A 204 13.73 -9.67 11.70
N LEU A 205 13.22 -9.21 12.84
CA LEU A 205 11.86 -8.67 12.95
C LEU A 205 11.65 -7.47 12.03
N VAL A 206 12.59 -6.52 12.01
CA VAL A 206 12.54 -5.35 11.11
C VAL A 206 12.53 -5.79 9.65
N ALA A 207 13.37 -6.76 9.27
CA ALA A 207 13.39 -7.29 7.91
C ALA A 207 12.05 -7.93 7.51
N ILE A 208 11.47 -8.75 8.39
CA ILE A 208 10.17 -9.38 8.17
C ILE A 208 9.06 -8.32 8.04
N VAL A 209 9.04 -7.31 8.92
CA VAL A 209 8.10 -6.18 8.82
C VAL A 209 8.22 -5.49 7.47
N CYS A 210 9.43 -5.18 7.00
CA CYS A 210 9.65 -4.59 5.69
C CYS A 210 9.08 -5.45 4.55
N VAL A 211 9.32 -6.76 4.57
CA VAL A 211 8.79 -7.68 3.56
C VAL A 211 7.26 -7.72 3.60
N ASN A 212 6.67 -7.87 4.78
CA ASN A 212 5.22 -7.94 4.97
C ASN A 212 4.51 -6.67 4.48
N PHE A 213 5.05 -5.50 4.81
CA PHE A 213 4.52 -4.23 4.32
C PHE A 213 4.70 -4.06 2.82
N THR A 214 5.83 -4.49 2.24
CA THR A 214 6.02 -4.49 0.79
C THR A 214 4.98 -5.37 0.09
N THR A 215 4.74 -6.59 0.58
CA THR A 215 3.71 -7.47 0.06
C THR A 215 2.31 -6.86 0.20
N GLY A 216 1.98 -6.32 1.38
CA GLY A 216 0.69 -5.67 1.63
C GLY A 216 0.43 -4.47 0.73
N MET A 217 1.44 -3.62 0.51
CA MET A 217 1.34 -2.47 -0.38
C MET A 217 1.25 -2.88 -1.86
N LEU A 218 1.99 -3.90 -2.29
CA LEU A 218 1.88 -4.43 -3.65
C LEU A 218 0.48 -4.98 -3.92
N MET A 219 -0.06 -5.75 -2.97
CA MET A 219 -1.44 -6.27 -3.08
C MET A 219 -2.46 -5.14 -3.09
N SER A 220 -2.30 -4.12 -2.25
CA SER A 220 -3.15 -2.92 -2.29
C SER A 220 -3.15 -2.26 -3.67
N LEU A 221 -1.98 -2.13 -4.31
CA LEU A 221 -1.89 -1.54 -5.65
C LEU A 221 -2.66 -2.37 -6.67
N LEU A 222 -2.47 -3.69 -6.64
CA LEU A 222 -3.17 -4.61 -7.55
C LEU A 222 -4.69 -4.52 -7.35
N PHE A 223 -5.18 -4.63 -6.12
CA PHE A 223 -6.62 -4.50 -5.84
C PHE A 223 -7.19 -3.18 -6.34
N PHE A 224 -6.49 -2.07 -6.09
CA PHE A 224 -6.92 -0.76 -6.58
C PHE A 224 -6.99 -0.73 -8.11
N VAL A 225 -5.93 -1.16 -8.81
CA VAL A 225 -5.85 -1.15 -10.28
C VAL A 225 -6.92 -2.05 -10.91
N PHE A 226 -7.25 -3.20 -10.30
CA PHE A 226 -8.32 -4.08 -10.80
C PHE A 226 -9.73 -3.57 -10.49
N ALA A 227 -9.94 -2.87 -9.37
CA ALA A 227 -11.24 -2.32 -9.01
C ALA A 227 -11.55 -1.00 -9.76
N LEU A 228 -10.51 -0.25 -10.11
CA LEU A 228 -10.63 1.08 -10.72
C LEU A 228 -11.43 1.11 -12.03
N PRO A 229 -11.27 0.18 -13.00
CA PRO A 229 -12.09 0.14 -14.21
C PRO A 229 -13.59 0.03 -13.92
N GLY A 230 -13.99 -0.73 -12.90
CA GLY A 230 -15.39 -0.87 -12.50
C GLY A 230 -15.95 0.43 -11.93
N MET A 231 -15.16 1.13 -11.11
CA MET A 231 -15.51 2.46 -10.62
C MET A 231 -15.62 3.45 -11.79
N ILE A 232 -14.64 3.49 -12.69
CA ILE A 232 -14.63 4.39 -13.85
C ILE A 232 -15.87 4.16 -14.72
N ALA A 233 -16.17 2.90 -15.04
CA ALA A 233 -17.33 2.53 -15.86
C ALA A 233 -18.65 2.96 -15.21
N SER A 234 -18.74 3.05 -13.89
CA SER A 234 -19.95 3.52 -13.20
C SER A 234 -20.31 4.97 -13.54
N PHE A 235 -19.35 5.81 -13.96
CA PHE A 235 -19.61 7.19 -14.39
C PHE A 235 -19.96 7.32 -15.88
N ARG A 236 -19.95 6.22 -16.64
CA ARG A 236 -20.12 6.20 -18.12
C ARG A 236 -19.28 7.25 -18.88
N PRO A 237 -17.97 7.38 -18.57
CA PRO A 237 -17.13 8.35 -19.26
C PRO A 237 -16.92 7.98 -20.73
N ASP A 238 -16.49 8.96 -21.52
CA ASP A 238 -15.89 8.67 -22.83
C ASP A 238 -14.58 7.89 -22.67
N ILE A 239 -14.18 7.16 -23.72
CA ILE A 239 -13.02 6.26 -23.72
C ILE A 239 -11.73 7.02 -23.37
N LEU A 240 -11.56 8.25 -23.87
CA LEU A 240 -10.36 9.03 -23.62
C LEU A 240 -10.28 9.45 -22.15
N SER A 241 -11.38 9.99 -21.59
CA SER A 241 -11.47 10.30 -20.17
C SER A 241 -11.21 9.08 -19.29
N ALA A 242 -11.75 7.91 -19.66
CA ALA A 242 -11.52 6.67 -18.93
C ALA A 242 -10.03 6.31 -18.87
N ILE A 243 -9.34 6.35 -20.01
CA ILE A 243 -7.91 6.02 -20.13
C ILE A 243 -7.06 7.02 -19.34
N VAL A 244 -7.32 8.32 -19.50
CA VAL A 244 -6.55 9.38 -18.83
C VAL A 244 -6.75 9.31 -17.32
N PHE A 245 -7.99 9.14 -16.86
CA PHE A 245 -8.30 9.00 -15.44
C PHE A 245 -7.62 7.75 -14.85
N PHE A 246 -7.73 6.60 -15.53
CA PHE A 246 -7.07 5.36 -15.10
C PHE A 246 -5.56 5.53 -14.97
N GLY A 247 -4.92 6.16 -15.95
CA GLY A 247 -3.48 6.42 -15.95
C GLY A 247 -3.05 7.32 -14.79
N LEU A 248 -3.71 8.47 -14.61
CA LEU A 248 -3.40 9.41 -13.54
C LEU A 248 -3.64 8.80 -12.15
N ALA A 249 -4.76 8.10 -11.97
CA ALA A 249 -5.08 7.44 -10.70
C ALA A 249 -4.08 6.33 -10.37
N SER A 250 -3.66 5.53 -11.36
CA SER A 250 -2.64 4.47 -11.18
C SER A 250 -1.27 5.03 -10.84
N ILE A 251 -0.84 6.11 -11.52
CA ILE A 251 0.40 6.82 -11.21
C ILE A 251 0.34 7.42 -9.80
N GLY A 252 -0.82 7.97 -9.41
CA GLY A 252 -1.06 8.48 -8.06
C GLY A 252 -0.91 7.40 -7.00
N ALA A 253 -1.62 6.28 -7.15
CA ALA A 253 -1.54 5.16 -6.23
C ALA A 253 -0.12 4.60 -6.09
N LEU A 254 0.58 4.39 -7.22
CA LEU A 254 1.97 3.93 -7.22
C LEU A 254 2.88 4.91 -6.49
N SER A 255 2.71 6.22 -6.71
CA SER A 255 3.54 7.25 -6.09
C SER A 255 3.38 7.31 -4.58
N VAL A 256 2.15 7.16 -4.07
CA VAL A 256 1.87 7.07 -2.63
C VAL A 256 2.54 5.84 -2.04
N ILE A 257 2.42 4.67 -2.69
CA ILE A 257 3.01 3.41 -2.21
C ILE A 257 4.54 3.47 -2.21
N VAL A 258 5.16 3.97 -3.28
CA VAL A 258 6.62 4.16 -3.35
C VAL A 258 7.09 5.11 -2.25
N SER A 259 6.34 6.18 -1.98
CA SER A 259 6.67 7.12 -0.89
C SER A 259 6.60 6.45 0.47
N PHE A 260 5.53 5.69 0.72
CA PHE A 260 5.36 4.95 1.97
C PHE A 260 6.48 3.91 2.17
N LEU A 261 6.80 3.11 1.16
CA LEU A 261 7.88 2.14 1.23
C LEU A 261 9.24 2.83 1.39
N GLY A 262 9.48 3.92 0.67
CA GLY A 262 10.69 4.73 0.84
C GLY A 262 10.88 5.20 2.28
N LEU A 263 9.80 5.69 2.92
CA LEU A 263 9.81 6.06 4.34
C LEU A 263 10.03 4.86 5.25
N LEU A 264 9.39 3.72 4.97
CA LEU A 264 9.53 2.50 5.76
C LEU A 264 10.97 1.97 5.73
N TYR A 265 11.56 1.82 4.54
CA TYR A 265 12.94 1.35 4.39
C TYR A 265 13.94 2.37 4.93
N GLY A 266 13.74 3.67 4.66
CA GLY A 266 14.59 4.72 5.21
C GLY A 266 14.56 4.77 6.74
N GLY A 267 13.36 4.68 7.33
CA GLY A 267 13.16 4.60 8.77
C GLY A 267 13.78 3.33 9.37
N SER A 268 13.64 2.19 8.71
CA SER A 268 14.22 0.91 9.15
C SER A 268 15.74 0.94 9.14
N VAL A 269 16.37 1.44 8.08
CA VAL A 269 17.84 1.59 8.01
C VAL A 269 18.34 2.54 9.10
N THR A 270 17.65 3.66 9.32
CA THR A 270 17.99 4.62 10.38
C THR A 270 17.88 3.98 11.76
N PHE A 271 16.80 3.23 12.01
CA PHE A 271 16.58 2.50 13.25
C PHE A 271 17.69 1.47 13.50
N VAL A 272 18.03 0.67 12.50
CA VAL A 272 19.11 -0.33 12.57
C VAL A 272 20.46 0.32 12.85
N TYR A 273 20.78 1.42 12.17
CA TYR A 273 22.03 2.14 12.39
C TYR A 273 22.12 2.71 13.81
N ALA A 274 21.03 3.24 14.35
CA ALA A 274 20.98 3.78 15.71
C ALA A 274 21.25 2.70 16.78
N ILE A 275 20.73 1.48 16.61
CA ILE A 275 20.91 0.39 17.58
C ILE A 275 22.25 -0.35 17.42
N ALA A 276 22.73 -0.54 16.18
CA ALA A 276 23.94 -1.33 15.90
C ALA A 276 25.23 -0.49 15.87
N GLY A 277 25.13 0.80 15.52
CA GLY A 277 26.27 1.71 15.37
C GLY A 277 27.20 1.77 16.59
N PRO A 278 26.69 1.91 17.83
CA PRO A 278 27.52 1.92 19.04
C PRO A 278 28.31 0.62 19.24
N SER A 279 27.71 -0.52 18.89
CA SER A 279 28.33 -1.84 19.03
C SER A 279 29.46 -2.05 18.01
N VAL A 280 29.25 -1.63 16.76
CA VAL A 280 30.27 -1.68 15.70
C VAL A 280 31.44 -0.74 16.01
N GLY A 281 31.16 0.50 16.44
CA GLY A 281 32.20 1.46 16.81
C GLY A 281 33.09 0.97 17.96
N ARG A 282 32.50 0.27 18.95
CA ARG A 282 33.26 -0.35 20.05
C ARG A 282 34.15 -1.49 19.55
N LEU A 283 33.70 -2.31 18.60
CA LEU A 283 34.51 -3.38 18.03
C LEU A 283 35.69 -2.83 17.23
N ASP A 284 35.48 -1.77 16.44
CA ASP A 284 36.55 -1.11 15.69
C ASP A 284 37.55 -0.41 16.59
N ALA A 285 37.10 0.24 17.67
CA ALA A 285 37.99 0.82 18.68
C ALA A 285 38.84 -0.25 19.37
N ARG A 286 38.24 -1.40 19.72
CA ARG A 286 38.98 -2.55 20.29
C ARG A 286 39.98 -3.15 19.30
N ARG A 287 39.63 -3.27 18.02
CA ARG A 287 40.54 -3.74 16.95
C ARG A 287 41.70 -2.78 16.75
N ARG A 288 41.45 -1.46 16.76
CA ARG A 288 42.51 -0.43 16.67
C ARG A 288 43.43 -0.48 17.89
N ALA A 289 42.88 -0.56 19.10
CA ALA A 289 43.67 -0.69 20.32
C ALA A 289 44.57 -1.94 20.34
N ARG A 290 44.07 -3.09 19.84
CA ARG A 290 44.88 -4.31 19.70
C ARG A 290 46.01 -4.16 18.68
N ARG A 291 45.77 -3.52 17.52
CA ARG A 291 46.83 -3.28 16.52
C ARG A 291 47.94 -2.37 17.05
N ILE A 292 47.59 -1.32 17.79
CA ILE A 292 48.56 -0.40 18.38
C ILE A 292 49.43 -1.13 19.42
N ARG A 293 48.82 -1.96 20.27
CA ARG A 293 49.53 -2.76 21.28
C ARG A 293 50.45 -3.82 20.65
N TYR A 294 50.04 -4.43 19.53
CA TYR A 294 50.90 -5.37 18.81
C TYR A 294 52.10 -4.66 18.17
N ARG A 295 51.91 -3.46 17.62
CA ARG A 295 53.00 -2.69 17.00
C ARG A 295 54.03 -2.19 18.03
N SER A 296 53.60 -1.79 19.23
CA SER A 296 54.51 -1.35 20.30
C SER A 296 55.28 -2.48 20.99
N HIS A 297 55.11 -3.74 20.57
CA HIS A 297 55.81 -4.89 21.14
C HIS A 297 56.96 -5.39 20.25
N TYR A 298 57.08 -4.83 19.04
CA TYR A 298 58.13 -5.15 18.07
C TYR A 298 59.10 -3.98 17.79
N ASP A 299 58.88 -2.84 18.44
CA ASP A 299 59.78 -1.68 18.51
C ASP A 299 60.43 -1.65 19.91
#